data_AF-A0A2T2N8E9-F1
#
_entry.id   AF-A0A2T2N8E9-F1
#
_cell.length_a   1.000
_cell.length_b   1.000
_cell.length_c   1.000
_cell.angle_alpha   90.00
_cell.angle_beta   90.00
_cell.angle_gamma   90.00
#
_symmetry.space_group_name_H-M   'P 1'
#
loop_
_entity.id
_entity.type
_entity.pdbx_description
1 polymer ?
#
loop_
_entity_poly.entity_id
_entity_poly.type
_entity_poly.pdbx_seq_one_letter_code
_entity_poly.pdbx_strand_id
1 'polypeptide(L)'
;MFSRWEDNAETEDDGSLFVDADPEVFAILLSYMRRPAIFPLFFTSEKGFDHALYTKLYAEADYFGLDDLCEWIRKRKYIGYKEEWHLTQATPPYTEPEGPIVERHTSEKNSPFTDTETTLILQAEFDLPLHFHRQELFHPCTE
;
A
#
# COMPACT_ATOMS: atom_id res chain seq x y z
N MET A 1 -10.29 24.74 5.95
CA MET A 1 -9.73 23.78 4.98
C MET A 1 -10.82 22.93 4.31
N PHE A 2 -11.90 22.56 5.01
CA PHE A 2 -12.99 21.74 4.45
C PHE A 2 -14.07 22.50 3.64
N SER A 3 -14.05 23.83 3.63
CA SER A 3 -15.12 24.68 3.06
C SER A 3 -15.33 24.55 1.54
N ARG A 4 -14.41 23.90 0.81
CA ARG A 4 -14.57 23.69 -0.64
C ARG A 4 -15.58 22.59 -0.97
N TRP A 5 -15.70 21.59 -0.10
CA TRP A 5 -16.36 20.31 -0.42
C TRP A 5 -17.67 20.08 0.33
N GLU A 6 -17.91 20.79 1.43
CA GLU A 6 -19.09 20.57 2.30
C GLU A 6 -20.42 20.99 1.63
N ASP A 7 -20.40 21.91 0.66
CA ASP A 7 -21.62 22.49 0.06
C ASP A 7 -21.82 22.15 -1.44
N ASN A 8 -20.84 21.52 -2.12
CA ASN A 8 -20.83 21.37 -3.59
C ASN A 8 -20.56 19.93 -4.09
N ALA A 9 -20.78 18.92 -3.24
CA ALA A 9 -20.64 17.54 -3.67
C ALA A 9 -21.84 17.15 -4.55
N GLU A 10 -21.64 17.09 -5.87
CA GLU A 10 -22.64 16.58 -6.81
C GLU A 10 -22.88 15.09 -6.52
N THR A 11 -24.09 14.78 -6.06
CA THR A 11 -24.51 13.41 -5.82
C THR A 11 -25.38 12.97 -6.99
N GLU A 12 -25.06 11.81 -7.57
CA GLU A 12 -25.85 11.21 -8.64
C GLU A 12 -27.18 10.65 -8.09
N ASP A 13 -28.10 10.28 -8.99
CA ASP A 13 -29.43 9.76 -8.62
C ASP A 13 -29.37 8.48 -7.77
N ASP A 14 -28.27 7.73 -7.85
CA ASP A 14 -28.02 6.50 -7.07
C ASP A 14 -27.38 6.77 -5.69
N GLY A 15 -27.09 8.03 -5.36
CA GLY A 15 -26.44 8.42 -4.12
C GLY A 15 -24.91 8.35 -4.17
N SER A 16 -24.30 8.02 -5.31
CA SER A 16 -22.86 8.08 -5.50
C SER A 16 -22.37 9.52 -5.65
N LEU A 17 -21.09 9.76 -5.38
CA LEU A 17 -20.46 11.08 -5.52
C LEU A 17 -19.79 11.18 -6.89
N PHE A 18 -20.13 12.22 -7.65
CA PHE A 18 -19.40 12.55 -8.86
C PHE A 18 -18.10 13.26 -8.50
N VAL A 19 -16.99 12.74 -9.01
CA VAL A 19 -15.65 13.30 -8.81
C VAL A 19 -15.05 13.60 -10.18
N ASP A 20 -14.97 14.88 -10.53
CA ASP A 20 -14.32 15.36 -11.75
C ASP A 20 -12.79 15.34 -11.57
N ALA A 21 -12.18 14.16 -11.68
CA ALA A 21 -10.75 13.94 -11.57
C ALA A 21 -10.26 12.87 -12.55
N ASP A 22 -8.98 12.92 -12.91
CA ASP A 22 -8.34 11.85 -13.68
C ASP A 22 -8.34 10.53 -12.86
N PRO A 23 -8.93 9.44 -13.36
CA PRO A 23 -9.15 8.23 -12.56
C PRO A 23 -7.83 7.54 -12.17
N GLU A 24 -6.80 7.61 -13.02
CA GLU A 24 -5.51 6.97 -12.75
C GLU A 24 -4.74 7.73 -11.66
N VAL A 25 -4.70 9.06 -11.76
CA VAL A 25 -4.01 9.91 -10.78
C VAL A 25 -4.77 9.93 -9.46
N PHE A 26 -6.10 9.96 -9.51
CA PHE A 26 -6.95 9.94 -8.32
C PHE A 26 -6.80 8.64 -7.52
N ALA A 27 -6.60 7.49 -8.18
CA ALA A 27 -6.31 6.23 -7.49
C ALA A 27 -5.01 6.30 -6.66
N ILE A 28 -3.99 6.98 -7.18
CA ILE A 28 -2.73 7.19 -6.46
C ILE A 28 -2.94 8.17 -5.30
N LEU A 29 -3.70 9.24 -5.53
CA LEU A 29 -4.08 10.21 -4.50
C LEU A 29 -4.85 9.55 -3.34
N LEU A 30 -5.84 8.70 -3.65
CA LEU A 30 -6.58 7.90 -2.68
C LEU A 30 -5.68 6.96 -1.88
N SER A 31 -4.68 6.37 -2.54
CA SER A 31 -3.71 5.51 -1.86
C SER A 31 -2.89 6.28 -0.84
N TYR A 32 -2.50 7.52 -1.17
CA TYR A 32 -1.85 8.43 -0.22
C TYR A 32 -2.79 8.84 0.92
N MET A 33 -4.05 9.21 0.63
CA MET A 33 -5.02 9.59 1.67
C MET A 33 -5.29 8.46 2.67
N ARG A 34 -5.26 7.19 2.24
CA ARG A 34 -5.38 6.02 3.12
C ARG A 34 -4.16 5.82 4.02
N ARG A 35 -2.97 6.23 3.57
CA ARG A 35 -1.68 6.03 4.25
C ARG A 35 -0.79 7.26 4.07
N PRO A 36 -1.07 8.38 4.77
CA PRO A 36 -0.40 9.66 4.51
C PRO A 36 1.10 9.66 4.84
N ALA A 37 1.59 8.63 5.55
CA ALA A 37 3.01 8.43 5.81
C ALA A 37 3.80 7.88 4.60
N ILE A 38 3.12 7.34 3.57
CA ILE A 38 3.75 6.70 2.42
C ILE A 38 3.60 7.58 1.20
N PHE A 39 4.68 8.23 0.79
CA PHE A 39 4.68 9.09 -0.39
C PHE A 39 4.89 8.29 -1.70
N PRO A 40 4.19 8.65 -2.79
CA PRO A 40 4.26 7.93 -4.04
C PRO A 40 5.60 8.13 -4.75
N LEU A 41 6.23 7.02 -5.13
CA LEU A 41 7.52 7.00 -5.83
C LEU A 41 7.35 6.49 -7.26
N PHE A 42 7.51 7.39 -8.23
CA PHE A 42 7.43 7.07 -9.66
C PHE A 42 8.83 7.07 -10.26
N PHE A 43 9.59 6.00 -10.02
CA PHE A 43 10.96 5.84 -10.50
C PHE A 43 11.16 4.46 -11.10
N THR A 44 11.84 4.43 -12.25
CA THR A 44 12.37 3.19 -12.83
C THR A 44 13.84 3.38 -13.17
N SER A 45 14.64 2.31 -13.07
CA SER A 45 16.07 2.38 -13.40
C SER A 45 16.33 2.72 -14.87
N GLU A 46 15.37 2.43 -15.76
CA GLU A 46 15.49 2.67 -17.20
C GLU A 46 15.11 4.10 -17.60
N LYS A 47 13.99 4.63 -17.08
CA LYS A 47 13.43 5.93 -17.49
C LYS A 47 13.70 7.05 -16.49
N GLY A 48 14.18 6.72 -15.30
CA GLY A 48 14.31 7.67 -14.20
C GLY A 48 12.97 8.01 -13.56
N PHE A 49 12.85 9.24 -13.06
CA PHE A 49 11.63 9.74 -12.43
C PHE A 49 10.60 10.17 -13.47
N ASP A 50 9.33 9.79 -13.27
CA ASP A 50 8.23 10.26 -14.11
C ASP A 50 7.77 11.65 -13.66
N HIS A 51 8.46 12.68 -14.15
CA HIS A 51 8.14 14.08 -13.84
C HIS A 51 6.77 14.51 -14.35
N ALA A 52 6.28 13.90 -15.44
CA ALA A 52 4.95 14.21 -15.95
C ALA A 52 3.88 13.73 -14.97
N LEU A 53 4.03 12.50 -14.45
CA LEU A 53 3.12 11.96 -13.44
C LEU A 53 3.18 12.73 -12.12
N TYR A 54 4.37 13.16 -11.68
CA TYR A 54 4.50 14.05 -10.52
C TYR A 54 3.78 15.40 -10.71
N THR A 55 3.80 15.94 -11.93
CA THR A 55 3.13 17.21 -12.24
C THR A 55 1.62 17.05 -12.21
N LYS A 56 1.08 15.96 -12.78
CA LYS A 56 -0.36 15.65 -12.69
C LYS A 56 -0.79 15.44 -11.25
N LEU A 57 -0.04 14.64 -10.49
CA LEU A 57 -0.34 14.38 -9.08
C LEU A 57 -0.30 15.65 -8.24
N TYR A 58 0.61 16.57 -8.53
CA TYR A 58 0.64 17.88 -7.85
C TYR A 58 -0.64 18.68 -8.10
N ALA A 59 -1.12 18.74 -9.34
CA ALA A 59 -2.35 19.47 -9.67
C ALA A 59 -3.58 18.87 -8.97
N GLU A 60 -3.69 17.55 -8.93
CA GLU A 60 -4.76 16.86 -8.19
C GLU A 60 -4.63 17.08 -6.68
N ALA A 61 -3.43 16.96 -6.11
CA ALA A 61 -3.20 17.22 -4.69
C ALA A 61 -3.57 18.65 -4.29
N ASP A 62 -3.26 19.64 -5.13
CA ASP A 62 -3.63 21.04 -4.92
C ASP A 62 -5.15 21.22 -4.99
N TYR A 63 -5.80 20.56 -5.96
CA TYR A 63 -7.25 20.57 -6.11
C TYR A 63 -7.96 20.01 -4.86
N PHE A 64 -7.49 18.88 -4.34
CA PHE A 64 -8.05 18.23 -3.14
C PHE A 64 -7.53 18.82 -1.82
N GLY A 65 -6.61 19.78 -1.85
CA GLY A 65 -6.08 20.46 -0.66
C GLY A 65 -5.12 19.60 0.18
N LEU A 66 -4.36 18.70 -0.44
CA LEU A 66 -3.38 17.86 0.25
C LEU A 66 -2.02 18.57 0.34
N ASP A 67 -1.95 19.61 1.17
CA ASP A 67 -0.78 20.50 1.30
C ASP A 67 0.54 19.75 1.55
N ASP A 68 0.53 18.71 2.39
CA ASP A 68 1.72 17.91 2.70
C ASP A 68 2.28 17.19 1.45
N LEU A 69 1.39 16.67 0.60
CA LEU A 69 1.78 16.03 -0.65
C LEU A 69 2.27 17.06 -1.66
N CYS A 70 1.58 18.20 -1.78
CA CYS A 70 1.99 19.33 -2.60
C CYS A 70 3.40 19.80 -2.24
N GLU A 71 3.65 20.03 -0.94
CA GLU A 71 4.96 20.43 -0.42
C GLU A 71 6.05 19.41 -0.72
N TRP A 72 5.74 18.12 -0.55
CA TRP A 72 6.68 17.03 -0.78
C TRP A 72 7.11 16.94 -2.25
N ILE A 73 6.16 17.04 -3.19
CA ILE A 73 6.43 17.06 -4.63
C ILE A 73 7.19 18.33 -5.01
N ARG A 74 6.75 19.51 -4.53
CA ARG A 74 7.40 20.81 -4.83
C ARG A 74 8.86 20.85 -4.37
N LYS A 75 9.14 20.32 -3.18
CA LYS A 75 10.50 20.22 -2.61
C LYS A 75 11.32 19.07 -3.23
N ARG A 76 10.76 18.32 -4.19
CA ARG A 76 11.38 17.16 -4.86
C ARG A 76 11.93 16.12 -3.89
N LYS A 77 11.23 15.91 -2.77
CA LYS A 77 11.66 14.96 -1.72
C LYS A 77 11.75 13.52 -2.21
N TYR A 78 11.08 13.18 -3.32
CA TYR A 78 11.19 11.89 -4.00
C TYR A 78 12.62 11.52 -4.42
N ILE A 79 13.50 12.51 -4.65
CA ILE A 79 14.90 12.25 -5.04
C ILE A 79 15.66 11.62 -3.87
N GLY A 80 15.63 12.25 -2.70
CA GLY A 80 16.27 11.72 -1.48
C GLY A 80 15.56 10.47 -0.96
N TYR A 81 14.23 10.41 -1.07
CA TYR A 81 13.45 9.23 -0.69
C TYR A 81 13.90 7.99 -1.46
N LYS A 82 14.15 8.11 -2.77
CA LYS A 82 14.70 7.01 -3.58
C LYS A 82 16.06 6.53 -3.06
N GLU A 83 16.94 7.44 -2.66
CA GLU A 83 18.26 7.11 -2.12
C GLU A 83 18.15 6.36 -0.78
N GLU A 84 17.25 6.80 0.10
CA GLU A 84 16.94 6.14 1.37
C GLU A 84 16.40 4.72 1.15
N TRP A 85 15.46 4.54 0.22
CA TRP A 85 14.89 3.22 -0.09
C TRP A 85 15.92 2.22 -0.62
N HIS A 86 16.99 2.67 -1.28
CA HIS A 86 18.07 1.78 -1.68
C HIS A 86 18.91 1.28 -0.49
N LEU A 87 18.99 2.05 0.61
CA LEU A 87 19.74 1.64 1.80
C LEU A 87 19.00 0.57 2.60
N THR A 88 17.66 0.56 2.58
CA THR A 88 16.84 -0.45 3.28
C THR A 88 16.68 -1.75 2.49
N GLN A 89 16.83 -1.72 1.15
CA GLN A 89 16.78 -2.89 0.27
C GLN A 89 18.11 -3.64 0.18
N ALA A 90 19.20 -3.10 0.74
CA ALA A 90 20.41 -3.87 0.96
C ALA A 90 20.03 -5.02 1.89
N THR A 91 20.13 -6.25 1.39
CA THR A 91 19.98 -7.47 2.19
C THR A 91 20.75 -7.27 3.50
N PRO A 92 20.13 -7.42 4.69
CA PRO A 92 20.94 -7.58 5.89
C PRO A 92 21.92 -8.70 5.55
N PRO A 93 23.22 -8.56 5.83
CA PRO A 93 24.16 -9.65 5.62
C PRO A 93 23.66 -10.80 6.50
N TYR A 94 22.95 -11.74 5.89
CA TYR A 94 22.59 -12.98 6.54
C TYR A 94 23.92 -13.67 6.80
N THR A 95 24.41 -13.48 8.01
CA THR A 95 25.48 -14.31 8.53
C THR A 95 24.78 -15.63 8.82
N GLU A 96 24.94 -16.60 7.92
CA GLU A 96 24.59 -17.98 8.18
C GLU A 96 25.13 -18.34 9.57
N PRO A 97 24.26 -18.76 10.53
CA PRO A 97 24.78 -19.37 11.73
C PRO A 97 25.35 -20.73 11.32
N GLU A 98 26.66 -20.73 11.02
CA GLU A 98 27.50 -21.93 10.91
C GLU A 98 27.49 -22.63 12.28
N GLY A 99 26.46 -23.43 12.52
CA GLY A 99 26.25 -24.18 13.75
C GLY A 99 25.72 -25.57 13.42
N PRO A 100 26.25 -26.64 14.04
CA PRO A 100 25.95 -28.01 13.63
C PRO A 100 24.49 -28.37 13.93
N ILE A 101 23.82 -28.88 12.90
CA ILE A 101 22.48 -29.46 12.98
C ILE A 101 22.57 -30.68 13.90
N VAL A 102 22.09 -30.57 15.14
CA VAL A 102 21.91 -31.74 16.01
C VAL A 102 20.67 -32.48 15.53
N GLU A 103 20.88 -33.55 14.76
CA GLU A 103 19.86 -34.54 14.44
C GLU A 103 19.26 -35.09 15.74
N ARG A 104 17.97 -34.85 15.98
CA ARG A 104 17.21 -35.61 16.97
C ARG A 104 16.24 -36.52 16.25
N HIS A 105 16.65 -37.78 16.21
CA HIS A 105 15.89 -38.93 15.76
C HIS A 105 14.56 -39.08 16.53
N THR A 106 13.51 -39.32 15.73
CA THR A 106 12.31 -40.15 15.92
C THR A 106 12.07 -40.86 17.27
N SER A 107 10.85 -40.72 17.82
CA SER A 107 9.95 -41.79 18.33
C SER A 107 8.90 -41.15 19.27
N GLU A 108 7.63 -40.98 18.86
CA GLU A 108 6.51 -41.92 18.97
C GLU A 108 5.76 -41.87 20.33
N LYS A 109 4.42 -41.85 20.25
CA LYS A 109 3.38 -42.35 21.20
C LYS A 109 2.56 -41.32 22.01
N ASN A 110 1.28 -41.27 21.58
CA ASN A 110 0.02 -40.84 22.18
C ASN A 110 -0.05 -40.78 23.73
N SER A 111 -0.74 -39.75 24.25
CA SER A 111 -1.82 -39.91 25.24
C SER A 111 -2.65 -38.62 25.39
N PRO A 112 -3.97 -38.70 25.60
CA PRO A 112 -4.88 -37.56 25.72
C PRO A 112 -4.96 -37.02 27.16
N PHE A 113 -5.79 -35.98 27.39
CA PHE A 113 -6.18 -35.33 28.67
C PHE A 113 -5.41 -34.02 28.97
N THR A 114 -5.94 -32.86 28.57
CA THR A 114 -6.87 -31.90 29.24
C THR A 114 -6.19 -30.85 30.12
N ASP A 115 -6.81 -29.67 30.03
CA ASP A 115 -6.81 -28.52 30.96
C ASP A 115 -5.70 -27.48 30.86
N THR A 116 -6.11 -26.37 30.22
CA THR A 116 -6.12 -24.97 30.67
C THR A 116 -4.88 -24.37 31.33
N GLU A 117 -4.49 -23.25 30.70
CA GLU A 117 -3.62 -22.18 31.18
C GLU A 117 -2.17 -22.56 31.48
N THR A 118 -1.27 -22.03 30.66
CA THR A 118 -0.17 -21.14 31.08
C THR A 118 0.85 -21.05 29.94
N THR A 119 1.06 -19.84 29.38
CA THR A 119 2.38 -19.35 28.91
C THR A 119 2.88 -19.99 27.60
N LEU A 120 3.10 -19.31 26.47
CA LEU A 120 3.61 -17.96 26.22
C LEU A 120 3.95 -17.85 24.70
N ILE A 121 4.25 -16.64 24.23
CA ILE A 121 5.19 -16.33 23.12
C ILE A 121 4.70 -16.49 21.66
N LEU A 122 4.50 -15.32 21.04
CA LEU A 122 4.95 -14.93 19.69
C LEU A 122 5.18 -16.06 18.68
N GLN A 123 4.18 -16.43 17.89
CA GLN A 123 4.34 -16.86 16.49
C GLN A 123 2.95 -17.09 15.86
N ALA A 124 2.59 -16.29 14.85
CA ALA A 124 1.65 -16.59 13.74
C ALA A 124 1.31 -15.23 13.09
N GLU A 125 2.05 -14.82 12.07
CA GLU A 125 1.65 -15.04 10.66
C GLU A 125 0.31 -14.35 10.41
N PHE A 126 0.30 -13.06 10.04
CA PHE A 126 0.48 -12.59 8.66
C PHE A 126 -0.33 -13.39 7.62
N ASP A 127 -1.52 -13.85 7.98
CA ASP A 127 -2.54 -14.31 7.03
C ASP A 127 -3.48 -13.16 6.63
N LEU A 128 -3.08 -12.40 5.61
CA LEU A 128 -4.03 -11.66 4.78
C LEU A 128 -4.38 -12.54 3.57
N PRO A 129 -5.61 -13.06 3.43
CA PRO A 129 -6.02 -13.71 2.19
C PRO A 129 -6.25 -12.64 1.11
N LEU A 130 -5.26 -12.50 0.22
CA LEU A 130 -5.43 -11.91 -1.11
C LEU A 130 -6.32 -12.84 -1.94
N HIS A 131 -7.64 -12.72 -1.79
CA HIS A 131 -8.55 -13.28 -2.78
C HIS A 131 -8.84 -12.21 -3.84
N PHE A 132 -7.97 -12.17 -4.86
CA PHE A 132 -8.35 -11.64 -6.17
C PHE A 132 -9.50 -12.50 -6.69
N HIS A 133 -10.70 -11.93 -6.79
CA HIS A 133 -11.75 -12.49 -7.61
C HIS A 133 -11.97 -11.57 -8.80
N ARG A 134 -11.34 -11.94 -9.91
CA ARG A 134 -11.64 -11.44 -11.25
C ARG A 134 -13.02 -12.01 -11.62
N GLN A 135 -14.08 -11.20 -11.52
CA GLN A 135 -15.31 -11.51 -12.23
C GLN A 135 -15.30 -10.77 -13.55
N GLU A 136 -14.89 -11.49 -14.59
CA GLU A 136 -15.41 -11.23 -15.92
C GLU A 136 -16.81 -11.83 -16.00
N LEU A 137 -17.81 -10.99 -16.21
CA LEU A 137 -19.04 -11.37 -16.90
C LEU A 137 -19.40 -10.25 -17.86
N PHE A 138 -18.90 -10.41 -19.08
CA PHE A 138 -19.54 -9.88 -20.29
C PHE A 138 -20.92 -10.54 -20.45
N HIS A 139 -21.89 -9.74 -20.95
CA HIS A 139 -22.95 -10.07 -21.93
C HIS A 139 -24.30 -9.34 -21.67
N PRO A 140 -25.10 -9.10 -22.73
CA PRO A 140 -25.65 -7.77 -23.05
C PRO A 140 -27.14 -7.61 -22.73
N CYS A 141 -27.59 -6.38 -22.52
CA CYS A 141 -29.01 -6.04 -22.55
C CYS A 141 -29.46 -5.83 -24.00
N THR A 142 -30.26 -6.78 -24.50
CA THR A 142 -31.25 -6.56 -25.57
C THR A 142 -32.55 -6.00 -24.99
N GLU A 143 -33.23 -5.22 -25.83
CA GLU A 143 -34.46 -4.41 -25.62
C GLU A 143 -35.60 -5.03 -24.81
#